data_AF-A0A1G0FBJ2-F1
#
_entry.id   AF-A0A1G0FBJ2-F1
#
_cell.length_a   1.000
_cell.length_b   1.000
_cell.length_c   1.000
_cell.angle_alpha   90.00
_cell.angle_beta   90.00
_cell.angle_gamma   90.00
#
_symmetry.space_group_name_H-M   'P 1'
#
loop_
_entity.id
_entity.type
_entity.pdbx_description
1 polymer ?
#
loop_
_entity_poly.entity_id
_entity_poly.type
_entity_poly.pdbx_seq_one_letter_code
_entity_poly.pdbx_strand_id
1 'polypeptide(L)'
;MEIESKSLFIMAEEKRYLTDLHDRLENIAIRIRGLKSYDVANDEKISRIVQEAVDVEDVLRKQYKVGVRFNIIRHQLANLKESIARVLHPDNNAMPVVEQRFAGQVADDERLVYVYLFNTQGGVLKTWQNLLSKRSLIEHSFNRPIYESKEQIDAAMSLRSMSAQHAYITIIVKKDDISRTYNGNELKDVQGLPIVRLRQGALKMGNIINFTHMGKEYRISPEGQLLLELGC
;
A
#
# COMPACT_ATOMS: atom_id res chain seq x y z
N MET A 1 27.14 34.04 -23.01
CA MET A 1 26.00 34.49 -23.83
C MET A 1 25.17 33.33 -24.39
N GLU A 2 25.72 32.37 -25.14
CA GLU A 2 24.94 31.23 -25.68
C GLU A 2 24.34 30.29 -24.61
N ILE A 3 25.04 30.07 -23.50
CA ILE A 3 24.60 29.18 -22.41
C ILE A 3 23.39 29.76 -21.66
N GLU A 4 23.38 31.07 -21.40
CA GLU A 4 22.27 31.77 -20.74
C GLU A 4 21.03 31.85 -21.64
N SER A 5 21.22 32.08 -22.94
CA SER A 5 20.13 32.10 -23.93
C SER A 5 19.45 30.72 -24.04
N LYS A 6 20.24 29.64 -24.04
CA LYS A 6 19.73 28.25 -24.07
C LYS A 6 19.01 27.89 -22.77
N SER A 7 19.50 28.35 -21.62
CA SER A 7 18.85 28.15 -20.31
C SER A 7 17.51 28.89 -20.21
N LEU A 8 17.45 30.15 -20.63
CA LEU A 8 16.19 30.92 -20.69
C LEU A 8 15.17 30.28 -21.64
N PHE A 9 15.62 29.79 -22.79
CA PHE A 9 14.76 29.13 -23.77
C PHE A 9 14.14 27.85 -23.19
N ILE A 10 14.94 27.04 -22.50
CA ILE A 10 14.49 25.81 -21.83
C ILE A 10 13.44 26.13 -20.75
N MET A 11 13.67 27.14 -19.91
CA MET A 11 12.71 27.55 -18.87
C MET A 11 11.39 28.10 -19.46
N ALA A 12 11.45 28.75 -20.62
CA ALA A 12 10.26 29.23 -21.31
C ALA A 12 9.42 28.07 -21.89
N GLU A 13 10.06 27.04 -22.46
CA GLU A 13 9.38 25.83 -22.96
C GLU A 13 8.78 24.99 -21.82
N GLU A 14 9.48 24.85 -20.69
CA GLU A 14 8.94 24.18 -19.49
C GLU A 14 7.72 24.88 -18.92
N LYS A 15 7.75 26.21 -18.85
CA LYS A 15 6.61 27.01 -18.38
C LYS A 15 5.42 26.85 -19.32
N ARG A 16 5.64 26.90 -20.64
CA ARG A 16 4.58 26.67 -21.64
C ARG A 16 4.01 25.26 -21.55
N TYR A 17 4.86 24.25 -21.37
CA TYR A 17 4.43 22.87 -21.13
C TYR A 17 3.49 22.77 -19.93
N LEU A 18 3.87 23.35 -18.78
CA LEU A 18 3.05 23.28 -17.56
C LEU A 18 1.74 24.07 -17.70
N THR A 19 1.77 25.23 -18.35
CA THR A 19 0.56 26.03 -18.61
C THR A 19 -0.41 25.28 -19.52
N ASP A 20 0.06 24.77 -20.66
CA ASP A 20 -0.78 24.02 -21.60
C ASP A 20 -1.33 22.73 -20.98
N LEU A 21 -0.53 22.05 -20.15
CA LEU A 21 -0.97 20.86 -19.46
C LEU A 21 -2.04 21.19 -18.42
N HIS A 22 -1.85 22.27 -17.65
CA HIS A 22 -2.82 22.73 -16.67
C HIS A 22 -4.17 23.03 -17.33
N ASP A 23 -4.18 23.86 -18.38
CA ASP A 23 -5.41 24.27 -19.07
C ASP A 23 -6.17 23.06 -19.62
N ARG A 24 -5.45 22.08 -20.20
CA ARG A 24 -6.08 20.87 -20.73
C ARG A 24 -6.61 19.95 -19.64
N LEU A 25 -5.87 19.77 -18.54
CA LEU A 25 -6.34 18.97 -17.40
C LEU A 25 -7.53 19.63 -16.70
N GLU A 26 -7.58 20.96 -16.62
CA GLU A 26 -8.71 21.68 -16.06
C GLU A 26 -9.97 21.50 -16.92
N ASN A 27 -9.85 21.61 -18.24
CA ASN A 27 -10.95 21.32 -19.17
C ASN A 27 -11.48 19.88 -19.03
N ILE A 28 -10.57 18.92 -18.85
CA ILE A 28 -10.90 17.52 -18.56
C ILE A 28 -11.66 17.41 -17.23
N ALA A 29 -11.20 18.08 -16.18
CA ALA A 29 -11.85 18.04 -14.87
C ALA A 29 -13.26 18.64 -14.91
N ILE A 30 -13.48 19.72 -15.67
CA ILE A 30 -14.81 20.31 -15.88
C ILE A 30 -15.75 19.31 -16.57
N ARG A 31 -15.27 18.59 -17.58
CA ARG A 31 -16.06 17.54 -18.27
C ARG A 31 -16.47 16.41 -17.34
N ILE A 32 -15.59 15.99 -16.42
CA ILE A 32 -15.92 14.96 -15.41
C ILE A 32 -16.99 15.49 -14.44
N ARG A 33 -16.84 16.72 -13.92
CA ARG A 33 -17.82 17.34 -13.01
C ARG A 33 -19.20 17.56 -13.66
N GLY A 34 -19.25 17.67 -14.99
CA GLY A 34 -20.48 17.81 -15.75
C GLY A 34 -21.30 16.53 -15.91
N LEU A 35 -20.78 15.36 -15.52
CA LEU A 35 -21.51 14.09 -15.54
C LEU A 35 -22.48 14.05 -14.34
N LYS A 36 -23.79 14.11 -14.61
CA LYS A 36 -24.83 14.31 -13.58
C LYS A 36 -25.56 13.04 -13.10
N SER A 37 -25.14 11.84 -13.50
CA SER A 37 -25.74 10.58 -13.03
C SER A 37 -24.71 9.46 -12.89
N TYR A 38 -24.89 8.57 -11.91
CA TYR A 38 -24.19 7.28 -11.84
C TYR A 38 -24.95 6.30 -12.75
N ASP A 39 -24.39 6.01 -13.93
CA ASP A 39 -24.91 5.04 -14.91
C ASP A 39 -23.71 4.42 -15.64
N VAL A 40 -23.81 3.16 -16.07
CA VAL A 40 -22.71 2.37 -16.67
C VAL A 40 -22.14 3.06 -17.92
N ALA A 41 -22.98 3.80 -18.66
CA ALA A 41 -22.54 4.61 -19.80
C ALA A 41 -21.56 5.75 -19.41
N ASN A 42 -21.61 6.21 -18.16
CA ASN A 42 -20.68 7.21 -17.64
C ASN A 42 -19.36 6.60 -17.18
N ASP A 43 -19.31 5.32 -16.83
CA ASP A 43 -18.08 4.65 -16.41
C ASP A 43 -17.09 4.52 -17.58
N GLU A 44 -17.55 4.02 -18.73
CA GLU A 44 -16.71 4.00 -19.95
C GLU A 44 -16.27 5.41 -20.37
N LYS A 45 -17.14 6.40 -20.16
CA LYS A 45 -16.87 7.79 -20.49
C LYS A 45 -15.81 8.39 -19.57
N ILE A 46 -15.86 8.08 -18.27
CA ILE A 46 -14.85 8.50 -17.28
C ILE A 46 -13.51 7.84 -17.61
N SER A 47 -13.49 6.53 -17.86
CA SER A 47 -12.29 5.80 -18.27
C SER A 47 -11.65 6.43 -19.52
N ARG A 48 -12.46 6.79 -20.53
CA ARG A 48 -11.99 7.46 -21.75
C ARG A 48 -11.44 8.86 -21.47
N ILE A 49 -12.12 9.65 -20.65
CA ILE A 49 -11.68 11.01 -20.29
C ILE A 49 -10.35 10.98 -19.51
N VAL A 50 -10.15 9.97 -18.67
CA VAL A 50 -8.91 9.81 -17.90
C VAL A 50 -7.77 9.31 -18.79
N GLN A 51 -8.05 8.41 -19.75
CA GLN A 51 -7.08 8.04 -20.78
C GLN A 51 -6.65 9.25 -21.61
N GLU A 52 -7.60 10.11 -21.99
CA GLU A 52 -7.33 11.37 -22.70
C GLU A 52 -6.35 12.27 -21.91
N ALA A 53 -6.47 12.33 -20.58
CA ALA A 53 -5.53 13.09 -19.75
C ALA A 53 -4.09 12.56 -19.82
N VAL A 54 -3.94 11.23 -19.84
CA VAL A 54 -2.62 10.57 -20.00
C VAL A 54 -2.06 10.85 -21.40
N ASP A 55 -2.88 10.73 -22.43
CA ASP A 55 -2.46 10.93 -23.82
C ASP A 55 -2.05 12.39 -24.08
N VAL A 56 -2.79 13.35 -23.51
CA VAL A 56 -2.45 14.77 -23.55
C VAL A 56 -1.07 15.03 -22.95
N GLU A 57 -0.76 14.42 -21.80
CA GLU A 57 0.55 14.58 -21.16
C GLU A 57 1.67 14.01 -22.03
N ASP A 58 1.49 12.82 -22.60
CA ASP A 58 2.48 12.19 -23.49
C ASP A 58 2.70 13.02 -24.77
N VAL A 59 1.64 13.63 -25.33
CA VAL A 59 1.74 14.51 -26.51
C VAL A 59 2.49 15.80 -26.19
N LEU A 60 2.11 16.50 -25.12
CA LEU A 60 2.76 17.76 -24.73
C LEU A 60 4.22 17.52 -24.35
N ARG A 61 4.53 16.42 -23.68
CA ARG A 61 5.90 16.05 -23.32
C ARG A 61 6.79 15.88 -24.55
N LYS A 62 6.27 15.25 -25.62
CA LYS A 62 6.97 15.10 -26.90
C LYS A 62 7.11 16.43 -27.63
N GLN A 63 6.04 17.22 -27.68
CA GLN A 63 5.99 18.53 -28.33
C GLN A 63 7.01 19.50 -27.73
N TYR A 64 7.06 19.58 -26.40
CA TYR A 64 7.94 20.47 -25.66
C TYR A 64 9.30 19.85 -25.27
N LYS A 65 9.59 18.63 -25.74
CA LYS A 65 10.88 17.92 -25.53
C LYS A 65 11.35 17.92 -24.06
N VAL A 66 10.42 17.74 -23.13
CA VAL A 66 10.62 17.89 -21.68
C VAL A 66 11.48 16.76 -21.07
N GLY A 67 11.59 15.62 -21.75
CA GLY A 67 12.44 14.51 -21.34
C GLY A 67 11.96 13.87 -20.03
N VAL A 68 12.84 13.76 -19.04
CA VAL A 68 12.55 13.15 -17.71
C VAL A 68 11.94 14.12 -16.70
N ARG A 69 11.89 15.42 -17.03
CA ARG A 69 11.41 16.45 -16.10
C ARG A 69 9.90 16.30 -15.89
N PHE A 70 9.43 16.62 -14.69
CA PHE A 70 8.03 16.47 -14.30
C PHE A 70 7.47 15.03 -14.46
N ASN A 71 8.32 14.00 -14.43
CA ASN A 71 7.87 12.59 -14.42
C ASN A 71 6.86 12.31 -13.29
N ILE A 72 6.90 13.07 -12.19
CA ILE A 72 5.93 12.97 -11.12
C ILE A 72 4.48 13.17 -11.61
N ILE A 73 4.26 14.06 -12.58
CA ILE A 73 2.92 14.32 -13.15
C ILE A 73 2.45 13.09 -13.95
N ARG A 74 3.35 12.52 -14.76
CA ARG A 74 3.09 11.28 -15.50
C ARG A 74 2.75 10.11 -14.57
N HIS A 75 3.51 9.95 -13.49
CA HIS A 75 3.23 8.93 -12.48
C HIS A 75 1.88 9.17 -11.79
N GLN A 76 1.54 10.42 -11.47
CA GLN A 76 0.25 10.76 -10.86
C GLN A 76 -0.92 10.45 -11.80
N LEU A 77 -0.82 10.79 -13.09
CA LEU A 77 -1.85 10.48 -14.09
C LEU A 77 -1.99 8.98 -14.33
N ALA A 78 -0.88 8.24 -14.39
CA ALA A 78 -0.89 6.77 -14.50
C ALA A 78 -1.56 6.13 -13.27
N ASN A 79 -1.21 6.58 -12.07
CA ASN A 79 -1.82 6.09 -10.82
C ASN A 79 -3.31 6.45 -10.74
N LEU A 80 -3.71 7.63 -11.23
CA LEU A 80 -5.11 8.05 -11.30
C LEU A 80 -5.90 7.16 -12.26
N LYS A 81 -5.36 6.92 -13.46
CA LYS A 81 -5.93 5.99 -14.43
C LYS A 81 -6.11 4.60 -13.84
N GLU A 82 -5.09 4.08 -13.17
CA GLU A 82 -5.16 2.76 -12.55
C GLU A 82 -6.20 2.72 -11.43
N SER A 83 -6.25 3.76 -10.58
CA SER A 83 -7.22 3.85 -9.49
C SER A 83 -8.66 3.92 -10.01
N ILE A 84 -8.90 4.67 -11.09
CA ILE A 84 -10.22 4.78 -11.72
C ILE A 84 -10.61 3.48 -12.42
N ALA A 85 -9.68 2.84 -13.14
CA ALA A 85 -9.94 1.54 -13.76
C ALA A 85 -10.32 0.47 -12.71
N ARG A 86 -9.70 0.49 -11.52
CA ARG A 86 -10.07 -0.40 -10.40
C ARG A 86 -11.50 -0.18 -9.90
N VAL A 87 -11.96 1.07 -9.86
CA VAL A 87 -13.31 1.41 -9.39
C VAL A 87 -14.37 1.07 -10.45
N LEU A 88 -14.07 1.31 -11.73
CA LEU A 88 -15.05 1.20 -12.83
C LEU A 88 -15.11 -0.20 -13.47
N HIS A 89 -14.01 -0.95 -13.42
CA HIS A 89 -13.94 -2.30 -13.97
C HIS A 89 -13.32 -3.26 -12.94
N PRO A 90 -14.05 -3.54 -11.83
CA PRO A 90 -13.57 -4.45 -10.79
C PRO A 90 -13.27 -5.86 -11.35
N ASP A 91 -13.93 -6.27 -12.43
CA ASP A 91 -13.79 -7.60 -13.03
C ASP A 91 -12.56 -7.76 -13.96
N ASN A 92 -12.09 -6.69 -14.61
CA ASN A 92 -11.01 -6.77 -15.63
C ASN A 92 -9.60 -6.59 -15.05
N ASN A 93 -9.50 -6.16 -13.80
CA ASN A 93 -8.26 -6.13 -13.05
C ASN A 93 -8.52 -6.76 -11.67
N ALA A 94 -8.88 -8.04 -11.70
CA ALA A 94 -8.59 -8.90 -10.57
C ALA A 94 -7.08 -8.81 -10.31
N MET A 95 -6.66 -7.88 -9.46
CA MET A 95 -5.67 -8.24 -8.44
C MET A 95 -6.10 -9.63 -7.97
N PRO A 96 -5.21 -10.63 -7.92
CA PRO A 96 -5.63 -11.96 -7.47
C PRO A 96 -6.42 -11.69 -6.20
N VAL A 97 -7.71 -12.01 -6.22
CA VAL A 97 -8.56 -11.90 -5.04
C VAL A 97 -7.77 -12.69 -4.04
N VAL A 98 -7.07 -11.98 -3.15
CA VAL A 98 -6.28 -12.68 -2.17
C VAL A 98 -7.36 -13.09 -1.22
N GLU A 99 -7.94 -14.27 -1.48
CA GLU A 99 -8.91 -14.91 -0.62
C GLU A 99 -8.28 -14.81 0.76
N GLN A 100 -8.80 -13.88 1.56
CA GLN A 100 -8.24 -13.62 2.87
C GLN A 100 -8.44 -14.92 3.62
N ARG A 101 -7.32 -15.56 3.94
CA ARG A 101 -7.38 -16.82 4.66
C ARG A 101 -7.96 -16.53 6.03
N PHE A 102 -8.71 -17.48 6.55
CA PHE A 102 -9.18 -17.45 7.93
C PHE A 102 -8.30 -18.35 8.80
N ALA A 103 -8.29 -18.11 10.11
CA ALA A 103 -7.51 -18.92 11.05
C ALA A 103 -7.83 -20.43 10.96
N GLY A 104 -9.04 -20.80 10.53
CA GLY A 104 -9.44 -22.20 10.32
C GLY A 104 -8.90 -22.85 9.04
N GLN A 105 -8.21 -22.11 8.17
CA GLN A 105 -7.66 -22.62 6.90
C GLN A 105 -6.15 -22.90 6.97
N VAL A 106 -5.56 -22.99 8.16
CA VAL A 106 -4.13 -23.29 8.32
C VAL A 106 -3.88 -24.75 7.92
N ALA A 107 -3.00 -24.97 6.94
CA ALA A 107 -2.62 -26.32 6.53
C ALA A 107 -1.60 -26.95 7.52
N ASP A 108 -1.42 -28.27 7.44
CA ASP A 108 -0.48 -29.01 8.30
C ASP A 108 0.97 -28.51 8.21
N ASP A 109 1.39 -27.98 7.06
CA ASP A 109 2.73 -27.43 6.84
C ASP A 109 2.82 -25.92 7.15
N GLU A 110 1.75 -25.35 7.70
CA GLU A 110 1.62 -23.94 8.01
C GLU A 110 1.39 -23.67 9.49
N ARG A 111 1.61 -22.42 9.89
CA ARG A 111 1.39 -21.96 11.26
C ARG A 111 1.01 -20.49 11.27
N LEU A 112 0.19 -20.11 12.24
CA LEU A 112 -0.08 -18.71 12.57
C LEU A 112 1.11 -18.12 13.34
N VAL A 113 1.54 -16.94 12.92
CA VAL A 113 2.53 -16.15 13.64
C VAL A 113 2.00 -14.73 13.85
N TYR A 114 2.55 -14.08 14.85
CA TYR A 114 2.11 -12.76 15.31
C TYR A 114 3.26 -11.77 15.14
N VAL A 115 3.14 -10.85 14.19
CA VAL A 115 4.19 -9.88 13.89
C VAL A 115 3.89 -8.58 14.61
N TYR A 116 4.79 -8.17 15.50
CA TYR A 116 4.66 -6.91 16.23
C TYR A 116 4.95 -5.71 15.34
N LEU A 117 4.12 -4.67 15.47
CA LEU A 117 4.23 -3.42 14.75
C LEU A 117 4.26 -2.23 15.73
N PHE A 118 5.11 -1.26 15.42
CA PHE A 118 5.21 0.01 16.13
C PHE A 118 4.98 1.17 15.18
N ASN A 119 4.20 2.15 15.62
CA ASN A 119 3.90 3.36 14.86
C ASN A 119 3.83 4.57 15.78
N THR A 120 4.69 5.56 15.55
CA THR A 120 4.71 6.81 16.32
C THR A 120 3.40 7.59 16.20
N GLN A 121 2.73 7.50 15.05
CA GLN A 121 1.43 8.12 14.75
C GLN A 121 0.29 7.09 14.85
N GLY A 122 0.37 6.18 15.83
CA GLY A 122 -0.55 5.05 15.93
C GLY A 122 -2.01 5.39 16.23
N GLY A 123 -2.32 6.63 16.61
CA GLY A 123 -3.70 7.13 16.69
C GLY A 123 -4.36 7.37 15.32
N VAL A 124 -3.58 7.40 14.24
CA VAL A 124 -4.07 7.65 12.88
C VAL A 124 -4.14 6.33 12.11
N LEU A 125 -5.34 5.77 11.92
CA LEU A 125 -5.49 4.44 11.29
C LEU A 125 -4.81 4.33 9.90
N LYS A 126 -4.82 5.41 9.12
CA LYS A 126 -4.20 5.48 7.79
C LYS A 126 -2.68 5.24 7.82
N THR A 127 -1.98 5.61 8.89
CA THR A 127 -0.51 5.41 8.96
C THR A 127 -0.17 3.94 9.18
N TRP A 128 -1.07 3.14 9.76
CA TRP A 128 -0.93 1.69 9.85
C TRP A 128 -1.03 1.00 8.50
N GLN A 129 -1.88 1.48 7.58
CA GLN A 129 -2.01 0.92 6.23
C GLN A 129 -0.67 0.94 5.47
N ASN A 130 0.13 2.00 5.65
CA ASN A 130 1.47 2.09 5.05
C ASN A 130 2.41 0.98 5.57
N LEU A 131 2.33 0.65 6.86
CA LEU A 131 3.12 -0.41 7.49
C LEU A 131 2.69 -1.82 7.04
N LEU A 132 1.50 -1.94 6.48
CA LEU A 132 0.98 -3.18 5.91
C LEU A 132 1.24 -3.29 4.40
N SER A 133 1.97 -2.35 3.79
CA SER A 133 2.31 -2.45 2.37
C SER A 133 3.19 -3.67 2.08
N LYS A 134 3.14 -4.18 0.83
CA LYS A 134 3.97 -5.30 0.38
C LYS A 134 5.46 -5.11 0.67
N ARG A 135 5.96 -3.88 0.50
CA ARG A 135 7.35 -3.52 0.80
C ARG A 135 7.64 -3.63 2.30
N SER A 136 6.77 -3.07 3.13
CA SER A 136 6.93 -3.09 4.59
C SER A 136 6.88 -4.51 5.16
N LEU A 137 6.02 -5.38 4.65
CA LEU A 137 5.99 -6.80 5.07
C LEU A 137 7.30 -7.54 4.82
N ILE A 138 7.97 -7.26 3.70
CA ILE A 138 9.29 -7.86 3.43
C ILE A 138 10.28 -7.44 4.52
N GLU A 139 10.30 -6.15 4.88
CA GLU A 139 11.17 -5.61 5.93
C GLU A 139 10.81 -6.16 7.32
N HIS A 140 9.52 -6.36 7.61
CA HIS A 140 9.06 -6.88 8.90
C HIS A 140 9.45 -8.35 9.14
N SER A 141 9.74 -9.11 8.08
CA SER A 141 10.11 -10.54 8.19
C SER A 141 11.40 -10.76 9.02
N PHE A 142 12.24 -9.73 9.14
CA PHE A 142 13.53 -9.80 9.84
C PHE A 142 13.80 -8.64 10.81
N ASN A 143 13.15 -7.48 10.65
CA ASN A 143 13.38 -6.29 11.48
C ASN A 143 12.37 -6.12 12.62
N ARG A 144 11.45 -7.06 12.82
CA ARG A 144 10.42 -6.98 13.86
C ARG A 144 10.40 -8.25 14.71
N PRO A 145 10.05 -8.15 16.00
CA PRO A 145 9.68 -9.31 16.80
C PRO A 145 8.51 -10.06 16.17
N ILE A 146 8.65 -11.37 16.02
CA ILE A 146 7.61 -12.28 15.53
C ILE A 146 7.45 -13.38 16.56
N TYR A 147 6.22 -13.60 17.01
CA TYR A 147 5.89 -14.58 18.04
C TYR A 147 5.12 -15.74 17.41
N GLU A 148 5.25 -16.95 17.98
CA GLU A 148 4.59 -18.16 17.47
C GLU A 148 3.25 -18.44 18.14
N SER A 149 2.89 -17.69 19.18
CA SER A 149 1.66 -17.89 19.94
C SER A 149 1.00 -16.56 20.33
N LYS A 150 -0.32 -16.60 20.52
CA LYS A 150 -1.11 -15.42 20.88
C LYS A 150 -0.73 -14.92 22.27
N GLU A 151 -0.47 -15.84 23.19
CA GLU A 151 -0.11 -15.57 24.57
C GLU A 151 1.21 -14.77 24.66
N GLN A 152 2.17 -15.07 23.78
CA GLN A 152 3.45 -14.34 23.71
C GLN A 152 3.28 -12.90 23.23
N ILE A 153 2.50 -12.68 22.16
CA ILE A 153 2.28 -11.32 21.67
C ILE A 153 1.42 -10.51 22.65
N ASP A 154 0.41 -11.13 23.27
CA ASP A 154 -0.43 -10.44 24.27
C ASP A 154 0.40 -10.05 25.50
N ALA A 155 1.30 -10.92 25.97
CA ALA A 155 2.29 -10.59 26.99
C ALA A 155 3.18 -9.42 26.56
N ALA A 156 3.76 -9.48 25.35
CA ALA A 156 4.61 -8.42 24.80
C ALA A 156 3.89 -7.07 24.65
N MET A 157 2.59 -7.10 24.35
CA MET A 157 1.74 -5.92 24.21
C MET A 157 1.38 -5.32 25.58
N SER A 158 1.05 -6.16 26.57
CA SER A 158 0.71 -5.72 27.93
C SER A 158 1.85 -4.99 28.66
N LEU A 159 3.10 -5.33 28.33
CA LEU A 159 4.30 -4.74 28.94
C LEU A 159 4.66 -3.35 28.37
N ARG A 160 3.91 -2.83 27.39
CA ARG A 160 4.24 -1.57 26.69
C ARG A 160 3.30 -0.44 27.10
N SER A 161 3.87 0.72 27.40
CA SER A 161 3.12 1.97 27.58
C SER A 161 2.64 2.49 26.22
N MET A 162 1.65 3.41 26.21
CA MET A 162 1.12 4.02 24.97
C MET A 162 0.54 3.01 23.98
N SER A 163 -0.45 2.22 24.41
CA SER A 163 -1.10 1.16 23.61
C SER A 163 -1.53 1.57 22.20
N ALA A 164 -1.85 2.85 21.98
CA ALA A 164 -2.18 3.39 20.66
C ALA A 164 -1.02 3.29 19.63
N GLN A 165 0.24 3.21 20.05
CA GLN A 165 1.41 3.10 19.17
C GLN A 165 1.81 1.66 18.84
N HIS A 166 1.13 0.69 19.44
CA HIS A 166 1.46 -0.72 19.36
C HIS A 166 0.32 -1.48 18.69
N ALA A 167 0.67 -2.36 17.77
CA ALA A 167 -0.27 -3.24 17.10
C ALA A 167 0.43 -4.55 16.74
N TYR A 168 -0.33 -5.54 16.27
CA TYR A 168 0.23 -6.72 15.64
C TYR A 168 -0.64 -7.19 14.48
N ILE A 169 -0.05 -7.99 13.61
CA ILE A 169 -0.80 -8.76 12.61
C ILE A 169 -0.74 -10.24 12.93
N THR A 170 -1.85 -10.94 12.68
CA THR A 170 -1.90 -12.40 12.66
C THR A 170 -1.78 -12.85 11.22
N ILE A 171 -0.80 -13.71 10.92
CA ILE A 171 -0.49 -14.11 9.55
C ILE A 171 -0.10 -15.58 9.45
N ILE A 172 -0.53 -16.24 8.37
CA ILE A 172 -0.14 -17.63 8.06
C ILE A 172 1.22 -17.65 7.34
N VAL A 173 2.13 -18.51 7.82
CA VAL A 173 3.43 -18.77 7.19
C VAL A 173 3.70 -20.27 7.11
N LYS A 174 4.61 -20.68 6.21
CA LYS A 174 5.09 -22.07 6.15
C LYS A 174 6.03 -22.34 7.31
N LYS A 175 5.93 -23.54 7.91
CA LYS A 175 6.79 -23.94 9.04
C LYS A 175 8.28 -23.91 8.67
N ASP A 176 8.61 -24.23 7.42
CA ASP A 176 9.98 -24.24 6.88
C ASP A 176 10.58 -22.84 6.69
N ASP A 177 9.76 -21.79 6.73
CA ASP A 177 10.22 -20.40 6.67
C ASP A 177 10.58 -19.84 8.06
N ILE A 178 10.30 -20.58 9.14
CA ILE A 178 10.51 -20.14 10.53
C ILE A 178 11.89 -20.56 11.02
N SER A 179 12.69 -19.57 11.43
CA SER A 179 13.95 -19.78 12.15
C SER A 179 13.83 -19.33 13.61
N ARG A 180 14.04 -20.27 14.54
CA ARG A 180 13.98 -20.04 16.00
C ARG A 180 15.32 -19.66 16.61
N THR A 181 16.40 -19.90 15.88
CA THR A 181 17.76 -19.74 16.37
C THR A 181 18.60 -18.92 15.42
N TYR A 182 19.49 -18.11 15.96
CA TYR A 182 20.54 -17.44 15.20
C TYR A 182 21.88 -17.78 15.83
N ASN A 183 22.80 -18.33 15.04
CA ASN A 183 24.10 -18.83 15.51
C ASN A 183 24.00 -19.80 16.70
N GLY A 184 22.96 -20.65 16.72
CA GLY A 184 22.73 -21.64 17.78
C GLY A 184 22.06 -21.12 19.04
N ASN A 185 21.83 -19.81 19.17
CA ASN A 185 21.11 -19.21 20.30
C ASN A 185 19.65 -18.97 19.96
N GLU A 186 18.77 -19.21 20.93
CA GLU A 186 17.37 -18.80 20.85
C GLU A 186 17.27 -17.28 20.68
N LEU A 187 16.41 -16.87 19.76
CA LEU A 187 16.14 -15.46 19.55
C LEU A 187 15.17 -14.98 20.62
N LYS A 188 15.50 -13.86 21.28
CA LYS A 188 14.64 -13.20 22.26
C LYS A 188 14.45 -11.75 21.91
N ASP A 189 13.30 -11.19 22.25
CA ASP A 189 13.06 -9.76 22.16
C ASP A 189 13.75 -8.98 23.28
N VAL A 190 13.54 -7.67 23.30
CA VAL A 190 14.09 -6.76 24.31
C VAL A 190 13.57 -7.04 25.74
N GLN A 191 12.47 -7.78 25.88
CA GLN A 191 11.86 -8.18 27.16
C GLN A 191 12.23 -9.62 27.54
N GLY A 192 13.06 -10.31 26.75
CA GLY A 192 13.48 -11.69 26.98
C GLY A 192 12.46 -12.74 26.52
N LEU A 193 11.38 -12.34 25.84
CA LEU A 193 10.40 -13.27 25.27
C LEU A 193 10.96 -13.92 24.00
N PRO A 194 10.74 -15.23 23.80
CA PRO A 194 11.21 -15.93 22.62
C PRO A 194 10.52 -15.38 21.36
N ILE A 195 11.32 -15.14 20.33
CA ILE A 195 10.86 -14.68 19.01
C ILE A 195 11.43 -15.56 17.91
N VAL A 196 10.87 -15.44 16.73
CA VAL A 196 11.37 -16.10 15.53
C VAL A 196 11.73 -15.08 14.46
N ARG A 197 12.54 -15.51 13.50
CA ARG A 197 12.75 -14.80 12.24
C ARG A 197 12.15 -15.60 11.11
N LEU A 198 11.69 -14.90 10.10
CA LEU A 198 11.18 -15.52 8.90
C LEU A 198 12.15 -15.35 7.74
N ARG A 199 12.14 -16.31 6.82
CA ARG A 199 12.78 -16.15 5.52
C ARG A 199 12.24 -14.90 4.81
N GLN A 200 13.10 -14.21 4.08
CA GLN A 200 12.71 -13.04 3.31
C GLN A 200 11.55 -13.41 2.35
N GLY A 201 10.45 -12.65 2.40
CA GLY A 201 9.28 -12.88 1.56
C GLY A 201 8.30 -13.95 2.06
N ALA A 202 8.52 -14.53 3.24
CA ALA A 202 7.57 -15.46 3.87
C ALA A 202 6.25 -14.77 4.25
N LEU A 203 6.30 -13.47 4.59
CA LEU A 203 5.11 -12.68 4.88
C LEU A 203 4.41 -12.26 3.58
N LYS A 204 3.20 -12.77 3.36
CA LYS A 204 2.37 -12.47 2.17
C LYS A 204 1.07 -11.79 2.59
N MET A 205 0.69 -10.70 1.91
CA MET A 205 -0.55 -9.95 2.18
C MET A 205 -1.78 -10.86 2.31
N GLY A 206 -1.91 -11.83 1.42
CA GLY A 206 -3.03 -12.78 1.42
C GLY A 206 -3.17 -13.69 2.62
N ASN A 207 -2.06 -13.89 3.31
CA ASN A 207 -2.03 -14.76 4.47
C ASN A 207 -2.33 -13.97 5.75
N ILE A 208 -2.51 -12.65 5.67
CA ILE A 208 -2.88 -11.85 6.84
C ILE A 208 -4.33 -12.13 7.17
N ILE A 209 -4.55 -12.68 8.36
CA ILE A 209 -5.86 -12.99 8.91
C ILE A 209 -6.51 -11.70 9.41
N ASN A 210 -5.82 -11.01 10.32
CA ASN A 210 -6.30 -9.78 10.92
C ASN A 210 -5.14 -8.87 11.36
N PHE A 211 -5.48 -7.61 11.56
CA PHE A 211 -4.66 -6.59 12.20
C PHE A 211 -5.32 -6.21 13.52
N THR A 212 -4.60 -6.32 14.62
CA THR A 212 -5.12 -6.01 15.96
C THR A 212 -4.47 -4.74 16.49
N HIS A 213 -5.30 -3.74 16.80
CA HIS A 213 -4.87 -2.45 17.33
C HIS A 213 -5.84 -1.98 18.41
N MET A 214 -5.30 -1.63 19.58
CA MET A 214 -6.10 -1.17 20.74
C MET A 214 -7.28 -2.09 21.10
N GLY A 215 -7.09 -3.41 20.99
CA GLY A 215 -8.14 -4.40 21.28
C GLY A 215 -9.23 -4.52 20.20
N LYS A 216 -9.09 -3.81 19.07
CA LYS A 216 -9.95 -3.94 17.91
C LYS A 216 -9.26 -4.79 16.86
N GLU A 217 -10.01 -5.69 16.25
CA GLU A 217 -9.56 -6.48 15.11
C GLU A 217 -10.05 -5.84 13.81
N TYR A 218 -9.17 -5.78 12.83
CA TYR A 218 -9.44 -5.23 11.52
C TYR A 218 -9.09 -6.27 10.46
N ARG A 219 -9.95 -6.42 9.46
CA ARG A 219 -9.62 -7.10 8.23
C ARG A 219 -8.97 -6.14 7.25
N ILE A 220 -8.15 -6.69 6.37
CA ILE A 220 -7.48 -5.92 5.32
C ILE A 220 -8.26 -6.14 4.03
N SER A 221 -8.89 -5.09 3.51
CA SER A 221 -9.60 -5.17 2.24
C SER A 221 -8.63 -5.46 1.08
N PRO A 222 -9.12 -5.96 -0.06
CA PRO A 222 -8.29 -6.12 -1.27
C PRO A 222 -7.56 -4.84 -1.69
N GLU A 223 -8.13 -3.67 -1.40
CA GLU A 223 -7.57 -2.34 -1.66
C GLU A 223 -6.53 -1.90 -0.60
N GLY A 224 -6.24 -2.76 0.38
CA GLY A 224 -5.29 -2.49 1.48
C GLY A 224 -5.86 -1.63 2.60
N GLN A 225 -7.18 -1.46 2.67
CA GLN A 225 -7.84 -0.68 3.71
C GLN A 225 -8.09 -1.52 4.96
N LEU A 226 -8.11 -0.88 6.12
CA LEU A 226 -8.40 -1.53 7.40
C LEU A 226 -9.90 -1.40 7.67
N LEU A 227 -10.62 -2.52 7.58
CA LEU A 227 -12.05 -2.62 7.84
C LEU A 227 -12.24 -3.18 9.23
N LEU A 228 -12.88 -2.43 10.12
CA LEU A 228 -13.15 -2.88 11.48
C LEU A 228 -14.04 -4.14 11.45
N GLU A 229 -13.59 -5.19 12.11
CA GLU A 229 -14.39 -6.40 12.27
C GLU A 229 -15.36 -6.17 13.42
N LEU A 230 -16.62 -5.88 13.08
CA LEU A 230 -17.70 -5.81 14.06
C LEU A 230 -18.02 -7.25 14.44
N GLY A 231 -17.68 -7.65 15.66
CA GLY A 231 -18.06 -8.95 16.21
C GLY A 231 -19.59 -9.11 16.14
N CYS A 232 -20.03 -10.21 15.53
CA CYS A 232 -21.39 -10.71 15.65
C CYS A 232 -21.66 -11.18 17.09
#